data_AF-A0A6I9VWI5-F1
#
_entry.id   AF-A0A6I9VWI5-F1
#
_cell.length_a   1.000
_cell.length_b   1.000
_cell.length_c   1.000
_cell.angle_alpha   90.00
_cell.angle_beta   90.00
_cell.angle_gamma   90.00
#
_symmetry.space_group_name_H-M   'P 1'
#
loop_
_entity.id
_entity.type
_entity.pdbx_description
1 polymer ?
#
loop_
_entity_poly.entity_id
_entity_poly.type
_entity_poly.pdbx_seq_one_letter_code
_entity_poly.pdbx_strand_id
1 'polypeptide(L)'
;MAKPERLRFTILDDLILLREVSKQNPYEESDRWKTVAERVVTATQKNFSLRCVKEHVDHLLKIWAREGRAHLRKSGTEEQYNEKEGLLQQVQDLQREFRRSGKNTGFNVHKSRTQRDVTLENISDTLEVIIEEPTVITSIPSSFPSSTLLPIALPSPTSSSSSSSSTPLTSGSPLQSPPTSPSRTGGPIRNKVRHDALKKSTLQFLQERHKKEMEFQEKQFRLEERRIQLEEEKFRIEKKEREVRLELEIEERRQKIAVSKQKQEILEILLQLIHKP
;
A
#
# COMPACT_ATOMS: atom_id res chain seq x y z
N MET A 1 26.86 -33.35 15.41
CA MET A 1 26.99 -31.92 15.02
C MET A 1 25.74 -31.52 14.28
N ALA A 2 24.96 -30.58 14.81
CA ALA A 2 23.76 -30.08 14.15
C ALA A 2 24.16 -29.29 12.90
N LYS A 3 23.47 -29.51 11.78
CA LYS A 3 23.68 -28.73 10.56
C LYS A 3 23.27 -27.28 10.84
N PRO A 4 24.04 -26.26 10.43
CA PRO A 4 23.63 -24.88 10.61
C PRO A 4 22.32 -24.66 9.84
N GLU A 5 21.27 -24.31 10.58
CA GLU A 5 19.97 -24.00 10.00
C GLU A 5 20.11 -22.76 9.13
N ARG A 6 19.60 -22.83 7.89
CA ARG A 6 19.67 -21.70 6.97
C ARG A 6 18.82 -20.57 7.53
N LEU A 7 19.46 -19.48 7.91
CA LEU A 7 18.78 -18.26 8.34
C LEU A 7 17.89 -17.74 7.21
N ARG A 8 16.60 -17.60 7.49
CA ARG A 8 15.62 -17.01 6.58
C ARG A 8 14.92 -15.86 7.31
N PHE A 9 14.69 -14.79 6.56
CA PHE A 9 13.85 -13.69 7.02
C PHE A 9 12.40 -14.16 7.07
N THR A 10 11.77 -13.88 8.20
CA THR A 10 10.34 -14.02 8.41
C THR A 10 9.68 -12.65 8.31
N ILE A 11 8.35 -12.63 8.25
CA ILE A 11 7.59 -11.38 8.21
C ILE A 11 7.88 -10.47 9.43
N LEU A 12 8.10 -11.07 10.61
CA LEU A 12 8.43 -10.34 11.83
C LEU A 12 9.83 -9.73 11.74
N ASP A 13 10.80 -10.46 11.19
CA ASP A 13 12.14 -9.94 10.96
C ASP A 13 12.12 -8.75 9.99
N ASP A 14 11.28 -8.83 8.95
CA ASP A 14 11.09 -7.75 7.98
C ASP A 14 10.51 -6.49 8.63
N LEU A 15 9.52 -6.62 9.51
CA LEU A 15 8.92 -5.50 10.25
C LEU A 15 9.93 -4.84 11.18
N ILE A 16 10.66 -5.64 11.95
CA ILE A 16 11.72 -5.15 12.84
C ILE A 16 12.78 -4.40 12.04
N LEU A 17 13.23 -5.00 10.93
CA LEU A 17 14.21 -4.41 10.03
C LEU A 17 13.74 -3.07 9.47
N LEU A 18 12.54 -3.01 8.90
CA LEU A 18 12.03 -1.80 8.28
C LEU A 18 11.75 -0.69 9.30
N ARG A 19 11.26 -1.04 10.50
CA ARG A 19 11.13 -0.09 11.62
C ARG A 19 12.48 0.51 12.00
N GLU A 20 13.53 -0.31 12.06
CA GLU A 20 14.84 0.16 12.45
C GLU A 20 15.50 1.03 11.38
N VAL A 21 15.35 0.66 10.10
CA VAL A 21 15.79 1.47 8.96
C VAL A 21 15.08 2.83 8.94
N SER A 22 13.78 2.85 9.17
CA SER A 22 13.00 4.09 9.26
C SER A 22 13.48 4.99 10.40
N LYS A 23 13.71 4.43 11.59
CA LYS A 23 14.16 5.20 12.77
C LYS A 23 15.57 5.75 12.67
N GLN A 24 16.52 4.98 12.13
CA GLN A 24 17.92 5.41 12.05
C GLN A 24 18.21 6.22 10.78
N ASN A 25 17.34 6.13 9.77
CA ASN A 25 17.54 6.69 8.45
C ASN A 25 18.98 6.49 7.93
N PRO A 26 19.36 5.25 7.57
CA PRO A 26 20.73 4.94 7.19
C PRO A 26 21.11 5.43 5.79
N TYR A 27 20.23 6.18 5.12
CA TYR A 27 20.53 6.81 3.84
C TYR A 27 21.28 8.14 4.01
N GLU A 28 21.07 8.88 5.11
CA GLU A 28 21.82 10.12 5.41
C GLU A 28 23.28 9.85 5.73
N GLU A 29 23.55 8.84 6.55
CA GLU A 29 24.88 8.48 7.02
C GLU A 29 25.11 6.98 6.84
N SER A 30 26.14 6.63 6.06
CA SER A 30 26.45 5.22 5.73
C SER A 30 26.82 4.36 6.95
N ASP A 31 27.33 4.99 8.02
CA ASP A 31 27.69 4.29 9.26
C ASP A 31 26.49 3.84 10.08
N ARG A 32 25.33 4.50 9.93
CA ARG A 32 24.08 4.11 10.64
C ARG A 32 23.58 2.73 10.23
N TRP A 33 24.01 2.21 9.07
CA TRP A 33 23.75 0.82 8.69
C TRP A 33 24.37 -0.21 9.64
N LYS A 34 25.48 0.12 10.31
CA LYS A 34 26.08 -0.75 11.33
C LYS A 34 25.17 -0.84 12.54
N THR A 35 24.69 0.30 13.03
CA THR A 35 23.74 0.40 14.13
C THR A 35 22.43 -0.33 13.83
N VAL A 36 21.88 -0.18 12.62
CA VAL A 36 20.67 -0.89 12.19
C VAL A 36 20.91 -2.41 12.21
N ALA A 37 22.04 -2.88 11.68
CA ALA A 37 22.36 -4.31 11.67
C ALA A 37 22.49 -4.89 13.08
N GLU A 38 23.21 -4.21 13.98
CA GLU A 38 23.38 -4.63 15.38
C GLU A 38 22.04 -4.72 16.12
N ARG A 39 21.17 -3.73 15.93
CA ARG A 39 19.83 -3.72 16.55
C ARG A 39 18.92 -4.80 16.00
N VAL A 40 18.95 -5.04 14.68
CA VAL A 40 18.20 -6.13 14.05
C VAL A 40 18.67 -7.49 14.55
N VAL A 41 19.99 -7.71 14.66
CA VAL A 41 20.56 -8.95 15.23
C VAL A 41 20.11 -9.14 16.68
N THR A 42 20.14 -8.07 17.47
CA THR A 42 19.70 -8.08 18.88
C THR A 42 18.21 -8.39 19.01
N ALA A 43 17.37 -7.79 18.16
CA ALA A 43 15.92 -7.94 18.22
C ALA A 43 15.43 -9.27 17.64
N THR A 44 16.04 -9.75 16.57
CA THR A 44 15.66 -11.01 15.90
C THR A 44 16.35 -12.25 16.51
N GLN A 45 17.37 -12.04 17.35
CA GLN A 45 18.24 -13.09 17.89
C GLN A 45 18.89 -13.96 16.80
N LYS A 46 19.01 -13.41 15.59
CA LYS A 46 19.58 -14.04 14.40
C LYS A 46 20.79 -13.26 13.94
N ASN A 47 21.90 -13.96 13.68
CA ASN A 47 23.16 -13.34 13.26
C ASN A 47 23.15 -12.98 11.76
N PHE A 48 22.36 -11.98 11.39
CA PHE A 48 22.41 -11.41 10.04
C PHE A 48 23.64 -10.51 9.88
N SER A 49 24.35 -10.66 8.76
CA SER A 49 25.45 -9.75 8.42
C SER A 49 24.91 -8.42 7.92
N LEU A 50 25.69 -7.35 8.09
CA LEU A 50 25.35 -6.01 7.57
C LEU A 50 25.01 -6.02 6.09
N ARG A 51 25.76 -6.81 5.31
CA ARG A 51 25.51 -7.01 3.88
C ARG A 51 24.15 -7.65 3.62
N CYS A 52 23.82 -8.71 4.35
CA CYS A 52 22.54 -9.42 4.22
C CYS A 52 21.36 -8.51 4.54
N VAL A 53 21.48 -7.68 5.59
CA VAL A 53 20.48 -6.69 5.98
C VAL A 53 20.22 -5.68 4.85
N LYS A 54 21.27 -5.09 4.28
CA LYS A 54 21.15 -4.16 3.15
C LYS A 54 20.52 -4.81 1.93
N GLU A 55 21.06 -5.95 1.50
CA GLU A 55 20.58 -6.68 0.33
C GLU A 55 19.10 -7.08 0.49
N HIS A 56 18.67 -7.42 1.71
CA HIS A 56 17.29 -7.78 1.99
C HIS A 56 16.34 -6.57 1.92
N VAL A 57 16.72 -5.41 2.48
CA VAL A 57 15.95 -4.17 2.33
C VAL A 57 15.81 -3.79 0.85
N ASP A 58 16.91 -3.82 0.10
CA ASP A 58 16.89 -3.53 -1.34
C ASP A 58 16.02 -4.54 -2.12
N HIS A 59 16.05 -5.81 -1.73
CA HIS A 59 15.20 -6.84 -2.31
C HIS A 59 13.71 -6.58 -2.04
N LEU A 60 13.35 -6.21 -0.80
CA LEU A 60 11.98 -5.84 -0.42
C LEU A 60 11.48 -4.63 -1.21
N LEU A 61 12.29 -3.58 -1.31
CA LEU A 61 11.97 -2.39 -2.11
C LEU A 61 11.82 -2.73 -3.61
N LYS A 62 12.68 -3.62 -4.13
CA LYS A 62 12.62 -4.05 -5.54
C LYS A 62 11.37 -4.86 -5.85
N ILE A 63 10.98 -5.79 -4.97
CA ILE A 63 9.73 -6.55 -5.12
C ILE A 63 8.55 -5.59 -5.08
N TRP A 64 8.52 -4.69 -4.10
CA TRP A 64 7.43 -3.74 -3.94
C TRP A 64 7.31 -2.78 -5.13
N ALA A 65 8.44 -2.31 -5.70
CA ALA A 65 8.45 -1.48 -6.90
C ALA A 65 8.00 -2.21 -8.18
N ARG A 66 8.24 -3.53 -8.28
CA ARG A 66 7.98 -4.31 -9.51
C ARG A 66 6.63 -5.01 -9.53
N GLU A 67 6.22 -5.59 -8.41
CA GLU A 67 5.04 -6.48 -8.30
C GLU A 67 3.87 -5.83 -7.53
N GLY A 68 4.04 -4.59 -7.08
CA GLY A 68 3.03 -3.85 -6.31
C GLY A 68 2.60 -4.58 -5.03
N ARG A 69 1.51 -4.12 -4.42
CA ARG A 69 0.95 -4.62 -3.14
C ARG A 69 0.57 -6.11 -3.15
N ALA A 70 0.51 -6.74 -4.32
CA ALA A 70 -0.02 -8.10 -4.49
C ALA A 70 0.96 -9.20 -4.03
N HIS A 71 2.27 -8.99 -4.12
CA HIS A 71 3.27 -10.01 -3.77
C HIS A 71 3.64 -10.04 -2.29
N LEU A 72 3.31 -9.01 -1.52
CA LEU A 72 3.50 -9.03 -0.07
C LEU A 72 2.54 -10.03 0.61
N ARG A 73 1.41 -10.39 0.01
CA ARG A 73 0.32 -11.18 0.63
C ARG A 73 0.59 -12.68 0.82
N LYS A 74 1.78 -13.21 0.55
CA LYS A 74 2.01 -14.66 0.46
C LYS A 74 2.21 -15.41 1.79
N SER A 75 2.56 -14.77 2.91
CA SER A 75 2.61 -15.37 4.28
C SER A 75 2.64 -14.33 5.43
N GLY A 76 1.59 -14.23 6.27
CA GLY A 76 1.42 -13.20 7.34
C GLY A 76 -0.04 -12.82 7.64
N THR A 77 -0.31 -12.15 8.77
CA THR A 77 -1.65 -11.59 9.06
C THR A 77 -1.86 -10.26 8.33
N GLU A 78 -3.11 -9.91 8.03
CA GLU A 78 -3.46 -8.69 7.28
C GLU A 78 -2.85 -7.41 7.88
N GLU A 79 -2.86 -7.31 9.21
CA GLU A 79 -2.29 -6.19 9.96
C GLU A 79 -0.76 -6.05 9.78
N GLN A 80 -0.03 -7.17 9.81
CA GLN A 80 1.42 -7.19 9.62
C GLN A 80 1.82 -6.71 8.22
N TYR A 81 0.98 -6.95 7.22
CA TYR A 81 1.26 -6.48 5.87
C TYR A 81 0.96 -5.01 5.66
N ASN A 82 -0.15 -4.51 6.21
CA ASN A 82 -0.46 -3.08 6.15
C ASN A 82 0.66 -2.27 6.82
N GLU A 83 1.16 -2.77 7.95
CA GLU A 83 2.31 -2.16 8.61
C GLU A 83 3.58 -2.24 7.75
N LYS A 84 3.90 -3.42 7.19
CA LYS A 84 5.05 -3.60 6.31
C LYS A 84 4.98 -2.71 5.06
N GLU A 85 3.79 -2.52 4.49
CA GLU A 85 3.54 -1.64 3.35
C GLU A 85 3.80 -0.18 3.72
N GLY A 86 3.25 0.28 4.85
CA GLY A 86 3.51 1.63 5.36
C GLY A 86 4.99 1.89 5.62
N LEU A 87 5.68 0.93 6.22
CA LEU A 87 7.11 1.03 6.47
C LEU A 87 7.94 1.01 5.17
N LEU A 88 7.58 0.20 4.17
CA LEU A 88 8.27 0.19 2.87
C LEU A 88 8.07 1.50 2.11
N GLN A 89 6.87 2.07 2.16
CA GLN A 89 6.60 3.40 1.61
C GLN A 89 7.49 4.45 2.28
N GLN A 90 7.52 4.47 3.61
CA GLN A 90 8.36 5.39 4.38
C GLN A 90 9.85 5.23 4.04
N VAL A 91 10.36 4.00 3.97
CA VAL A 91 11.76 3.73 3.60
C VAL A 91 12.05 4.15 2.14
N GLN A 92 11.11 3.98 1.21
CA GLN A 92 11.27 4.47 -0.16
C GLN A 92 11.28 6.00 -0.20
N ASP A 93 10.44 6.67 0.57
CA ASP A 93 10.40 8.12 0.63
C ASP A 93 11.70 8.67 1.21
N LEU A 94 12.25 8.05 2.27
CA LEU A 94 13.59 8.36 2.79
C LEU A 94 14.68 8.18 1.72
N GLN A 95 14.63 7.08 0.96
CA GLN A 95 15.57 6.85 -0.14
C GLN A 95 15.42 7.91 -1.25
N ARG A 96 14.20 8.37 -1.53
CA ARG A 96 13.89 9.38 -2.55
C ARG A 96 14.33 10.77 -2.09
N GLU A 97 14.10 11.11 -0.84
CA GLU A 97 14.53 12.36 -0.21
C GLU A 97 16.05 12.47 -0.23
N PHE A 98 16.77 11.41 0.16
CA PHE A 98 18.23 11.40 0.06
C PHE A 98 18.73 11.59 -1.39
N ARG A 99 18.08 10.94 -2.37
CA ARG A 99 18.40 11.12 -3.80
C ARG A 99 18.09 12.53 -4.32
N ARG A 100 17.12 13.24 -3.74
CA ARG A 100 16.78 14.64 -4.09
C ARG A 100 17.72 15.62 -3.38
N SER A 101 18.00 15.38 -2.11
CA SER A 101 18.91 16.16 -1.29
C SER A 101 20.34 16.15 -1.86
N GLY A 102 20.82 14.99 -2.32
CA GLY A 102 22.12 14.89 -3.00
C GLY A 102 22.23 15.62 -4.35
N LYS A 103 21.12 16.04 -4.97
CA LYS A 103 21.12 16.86 -6.19
C LYS A 103 21.03 18.37 -5.91
N ASN A 104 20.48 18.76 -4.76
CA ASN A 104 20.35 20.18 -4.40
C ASN A 104 21.66 20.80 -3.87
N THR A 105 22.63 19.99 -3.46
CA THR A 105 23.95 20.50 -3.01
C THR A 105 24.93 20.79 -4.17
N GLY A 106 24.56 20.50 -5.43
CA GLY A 106 25.47 20.57 -6.59
C GLY A 106 25.01 21.38 -7.81
N PHE A 107 23.83 22.01 -7.78
CA PHE A 107 23.31 22.80 -8.91
C PHE A 107 22.68 24.10 -8.44
N ASN A 108 23.50 25.07 -8.03
CA ASN A 108 23.07 26.47 -8.02
C ASN A 108 24.21 27.42 -8.37
N VAL A 109 24.74 27.31 -9.59
CA VAL A 109 25.45 28.39 -10.27
C VAL A 109 25.12 28.28 -11.76
N HIS A 110 24.34 29.26 -12.25
CA HIS A 110 23.99 29.55 -13.64
C HIS A 110 23.03 28.57 -14.36
N LYS A 111 21.79 29.01 -14.61
CA LYS A 111 21.37 29.52 -15.94
C LYS A 111 19.89 29.92 -15.93
N SER A 112 19.65 31.20 -15.71
CA SER A 112 18.45 31.91 -16.14
C SER A 112 18.43 32.05 -17.66
N ARG A 113 17.44 31.47 -18.37
CA ARG A 113 16.80 32.07 -19.56
C ARG A 113 15.59 31.22 -20.04
N THR A 114 14.38 31.75 -19.78
CA THR A 114 13.16 31.86 -20.64
C THR A 114 12.89 30.77 -21.69
N GLN A 115 11.72 30.11 -21.74
CA GLN A 115 10.35 30.59 -22.03
C GLN A 115 9.32 29.55 -21.52
N ARG A 116 8.37 29.90 -20.64
CA ARG A 116 6.95 30.25 -20.94
C ARG A 116 6.24 29.32 -21.94
N ASP A 117 5.34 28.45 -21.46
CA ASP A 117 3.90 28.67 -21.65
C ASP A 117 3.01 27.88 -20.65
N VAL A 118 1.96 28.56 -20.22
CA VAL A 118 0.73 28.18 -19.46
C VAL A 118 0.83 27.60 -18.04
N THR A 119 0.73 28.53 -17.08
CA THR A 119 0.32 28.43 -15.68
C THR A 119 -1.19 28.25 -15.49
N LEU A 120 -1.61 27.35 -14.60
CA LEU A 120 -2.73 27.58 -13.67
C LEU A 120 -2.22 27.19 -12.28
N GLU A 121 -1.55 28.14 -11.64
CA GLU A 121 -1.02 27.96 -10.30
C GLU A 121 -2.11 28.14 -9.25
N ASN A 122 -2.14 27.12 -8.41
CA ASN A 122 -2.73 27.03 -7.10
C ASN A 122 -2.02 28.05 -6.18
N ILE A 123 -2.62 29.23 -6.00
CA ILE A 123 -2.19 30.21 -4.99
C ILE A 123 -3.01 29.94 -3.74
N SER A 124 -2.45 29.19 -2.81
CA SER A 124 -2.80 29.34 -1.40
C SER A 124 -1.53 29.79 -0.72
N ASP A 125 -1.39 31.11 -0.58
CA ASP A 125 -0.43 31.65 0.33
C ASP A 125 -1.07 32.69 1.24
N THR A 126 -0.63 32.53 2.47
CA THR A 126 -0.90 33.25 3.71
C THR A 126 -0.83 34.77 3.59
N LEU A 127 -1.81 35.45 4.20
CA LEU A 127 -1.70 36.85 4.57
C LEU A 127 -2.37 37.08 5.92
N GLU A 128 -1.51 37.33 6.91
CA GLU A 128 -1.83 37.97 8.17
C GLU A 128 -2.41 39.37 7.91
N VAL A 129 -3.61 39.66 8.44
CA VAL A 129 -4.05 41.02 8.72
C VAL A 129 -4.80 41.02 10.05
N ILE A 130 -4.17 41.68 11.00
CA ILE A 130 -4.69 42.21 12.27
C ILE A 130 -5.95 43.05 11.99
N ILE A 131 -7.04 42.83 12.74
CA ILE A 131 -7.94 43.85 13.34
C ILE A 131 -9.00 43.15 14.22
N GLU A 132 -8.87 43.44 15.52
CA GLU A 132 -9.87 43.64 16.59
C GLU A 132 -11.02 42.65 16.86
N GLU A 133 -11.04 42.28 18.14
CA GLU A 133 -12.07 41.58 18.93
C GLU A 133 -13.41 42.35 18.98
N PRO A 134 -14.56 41.70 19.29
CA PRO A 134 -14.91 41.59 20.72
C PRO A 134 -15.61 40.28 21.14
N THR A 135 -15.08 39.70 22.21
CA THR A 135 -15.77 39.06 23.35
C THR A 135 -17.25 38.67 23.20
N VAL A 136 -17.55 37.36 23.26
CA VAL A 136 -18.53 36.85 24.25
C VAL A 136 -18.13 35.46 24.73
N ILE A 137 -18.00 35.38 26.04
CA ILE A 137 -17.72 34.25 26.92
C ILE A 137 -18.82 33.19 26.80
N THR A 138 -18.50 31.89 26.77
CA THR A 138 -19.21 30.84 27.56
C THR A 138 -18.38 29.55 27.63
N SER A 139 -18.34 29.01 28.83
CA SER A 139 -17.45 27.99 29.39
C SER A 139 -17.91 26.52 29.14
N ILE A 140 -16.95 25.61 28.92
CA ILE A 140 -16.61 24.31 29.62
C ILE A 140 -17.79 23.48 30.24
N PRO A 141 -17.79 22.12 30.47
CA PRO A 141 -16.78 21.03 30.27
C PRO A 141 -17.28 19.66 29.74
N SER A 142 -16.32 18.70 29.68
CA SER A 142 -16.40 17.30 30.18
C SER A 142 -16.27 16.24 29.07
N SER A 143 -15.17 15.48 29.05
CA SER A 143 -14.88 14.28 29.86
C SER A 143 -15.53 13.03 29.28
N PHE A 144 -14.72 12.20 28.62
CA PHE A 144 -15.07 10.80 28.36
C PHE A 144 -13.98 9.90 28.97
N PRO A 145 -14.35 8.97 29.86
CA PRO A 145 -13.41 8.02 30.44
C PRO A 145 -13.19 6.81 29.52
N SER A 146 -11.98 6.26 29.64
CA SER A 146 -11.53 4.99 29.09
C SER A 146 -12.16 3.74 29.73
N SER A 147 -11.98 2.64 28.99
CA SER A 147 -12.00 1.22 29.41
C SER A 147 -13.39 0.58 29.49
N THR A 148 -13.63 -0.66 29.04
CA THR A 148 -12.99 -1.91 29.51
C THR A 148 -13.51 -3.09 28.65
N LEU A 149 -12.61 -3.98 28.15
CA LEU A 149 -12.62 -5.47 28.19
C LEU A 149 -13.92 -6.29 27.88
N LEU A 150 -13.99 -7.49 27.28
CA LEU A 150 -13.14 -8.70 27.17
C LEU A 150 -13.80 -9.66 26.07
N PRO A 151 -13.36 -10.91 25.82
CA PRO A 151 -13.37 -11.57 24.52
C PRO A 151 -14.41 -12.70 24.39
N ILE A 152 -14.77 -13.05 23.15
CA ILE A 152 -15.46 -14.30 22.83
C ILE A 152 -14.66 -15.05 21.76
N ALA A 153 -14.23 -16.25 22.16
CA ALA A 153 -13.61 -17.27 21.33
C ALA A 153 -14.68 -18.02 20.52
N LEU A 154 -14.35 -18.51 19.31
CA LEU A 154 -14.87 -19.76 18.71
C LEU A 154 -14.13 -20.06 17.37
N PRO A 155 -14.28 -21.25 16.74
CA PRO A 155 -13.18 -22.16 16.45
C PRO A 155 -12.88 -22.36 14.95
N SER A 156 -11.75 -23.00 14.70
CA SER A 156 -11.16 -23.38 13.41
C SER A 156 -12.05 -24.27 12.53
N PRO A 157 -11.98 -24.10 11.19
CA PRO A 157 -12.21 -25.19 10.26
C PRO A 157 -10.90 -25.70 9.63
N THR A 158 -10.69 -27.00 9.80
CA THR A 158 -9.80 -27.87 9.05
C THR A 158 -10.02 -27.75 7.54
N SER A 159 -8.95 -27.65 6.75
CA SER A 159 -8.98 -27.98 5.33
C SER A 159 -7.63 -28.54 4.91
N SER A 160 -7.58 -29.86 4.91
CA SER A 160 -6.62 -30.71 4.22
C SER A 160 -6.82 -30.62 2.70
N SER A 161 -5.77 -30.27 1.96
CA SER A 161 -5.62 -30.68 0.57
C SER A 161 -4.14 -30.76 0.20
N SER A 162 -3.67 -32.00 0.25
CA SER A 162 -2.43 -32.51 -0.32
C SER A 162 -2.41 -32.39 -1.84
N SER A 163 -1.30 -31.92 -2.41
CA SER A 163 -0.90 -32.20 -3.79
C SER A 163 0.62 -32.07 -3.92
N SER A 164 1.27 -33.21 -3.69
CA SER A 164 2.66 -33.50 -4.02
C SER A 164 2.84 -33.61 -5.54
N SER A 165 3.75 -32.84 -6.13
CA SER A 165 4.37 -33.23 -7.40
C SER A 165 5.89 -33.19 -7.27
N SER A 166 6.44 -34.39 -7.39
CA SER A 166 7.85 -34.74 -7.32
C SER A 166 8.39 -34.92 -8.73
N THR A 167 9.40 -34.14 -9.12
CA THR A 167 10.48 -34.56 -10.04
C THR A 167 11.70 -33.72 -9.68
N PRO A 168 12.87 -34.34 -9.48
CA PRO A 168 13.78 -34.43 -10.62
C PRO A 168 14.69 -35.67 -10.58
N LEU A 169 14.97 -36.28 -11.73
CA LEU A 169 16.20 -37.07 -11.89
C LEU A 169 16.82 -36.78 -13.25
N THR A 170 17.95 -36.08 -13.17
CA THR A 170 18.99 -35.96 -14.17
C THR A 170 20.01 -37.06 -13.89
N SER A 171 20.34 -37.88 -14.88
CA SER A 171 21.51 -38.75 -14.83
C SER A 171 21.76 -39.39 -16.19
N GLY A 172 23.02 -39.35 -16.64
CA GLY A 172 23.56 -40.37 -17.53
C GLY A 172 24.25 -39.86 -18.79
N SER A 173 25.49 -39.40 -18.65
CA SER A 173 26.52 -39.68 -19.67
C SER A 173 26.97 -41.14 -19.54
N PRO A 174 27.42 -41.79 -20.63
CA PRO A 174 28.87 -42.05 -20.72
C PRO A 174 29.48 -42.04 -22.15
N LEU A 175 30.73 -41.56 -22.18
CA LEU A 175 31.90 -41.91 -22.98
C LEU A 175 31.77 -42.88 -24.19
N GLN A 176 32.31 -42.46 -25.35
CA GLN A 176 33.22 -43.28 -26.17
C GLN A 176 33.96 -42.46 -27.26
N SER A 177 35.21 -42.82 -27.49
CA SER A 177 36.25 -42.15 -28.28
C SER A 177 36.29 -42.64 -29.77
N PRO A 178 37.20 -42.12 -30.65
CA PRO A 178 37.00 -41.91 -32.09
C PRO A 178 37.44 -43.10 -32.98
N PRO A 179 37.27 -43.05 -34.33
CA PRO A 179 38.38 -42.57 -35.17
C PRO A 179 38.01 -41.89 -36.52
N THR A 180 39.04 -41.34 -37.17
CA THR A 180 39.23 -41.11 -38.64
C THR A 180 38.54 -39.94 -39.36
N SER A 181 39.35 -38.94 -39.72
CA SER A 181 39.22 -38.09 -40.94
C SER A 181 39.63 -38.93 -42.19
N PRO A 182 39.39 -38.53 -43.46
CA PRO A 182 39.23 -37.15 -43.97
C PRO A 182 38.18 -36.96 -45.10
N SER A 183 37.94 -35.70 -45.52
CA SER A 183 37.94 -35.24 -46.93
C SER A 183 37.03 -34.03 -47.15
N ARG A 184 37.57 -33.06 -47.89
CA ARG A 184 36.92 -31.85 -48.40
C ARG A 184 35.81 -32.20 -49.38
N THR A 185 34.66 -31.55 -49.29
CA THR A 185 33.89 -31.06 -50.45
C THR A 185 32.85 -30.05 -49.96
N GLY A 186 33.04 -28.79 -50.31
CA GLY A 186 32.06 -27.73 -50.09
C GLY A 186 30.87 -27.93 -51.00
N GLY A 187 29.68 -28.13 -50.41
CA GLY A 187 28.39 -28.11 -51.09
C GLY A 187 27.52 -26.97 -50.56
N PRO A 188 26.72 -26.27 -51.39
CA PRO A 188 25.82 -25.22 -50.93
C PRO A 188 24.70 -25.78 -50.05
N ILE A 189 24.75 -25.47 -48.76
CA ILE A 189 23.73 -25.86 -47.77
C ILE A 189 22.44 -25.08 -48.03
N ARG A 190 21.45 -25.72 -48.68
CA ARG A 190 20.06 -25.24 -48.75
C ARG A 190 19.33 -25.52 -47.42
N ASN A 191 19.52 -24.68 -46.40
CA ASN A 191 18.78 -24.75 -45.13
C ASN A 191 17.83 -23.56 -44.89
N LYS A 192 17.22 -22.99 -45.94
CA LYS A 192 16.45 -21.73 -45.81
C LYS A 192 14.97 -21.88 -45.46
N VAL A 193 14.41 -23.11 -45.49
CA VAL A 193 12.96 -23.33 -45.27
C VAL A 193 12.57 -23.51 -43.80
N ARG A 194 13.48 -23.97 -42.93
CA ARG A 194 13.16 -24.20 -41.50
C ARG A 194 13.08 -22.92 -40.67
N HIS A 195 13.74 -21.84 -41.08
CA HIS A 195 13.83 -20.63 -40.29
C HIS A 195 12.51 -19.82 -40.27
N ASP A 196 11.67 -19.96 -41.29
CA ASP A 196 10.41 -19.21 -41.38
C ASP A 196 9.27 -19.83 -40.55
N ALA A 197 9.27 -21.15 -40.36
CA ALA A 197 8.30 -21.79 -39.45
C ALA A 197 8.55 -21.41 -37.97
N LEU A 198 9.83 -21.35 -37.56
CA LEU A 198 10.24 -20.90 -36.23
C LEU A 198 9.93 -19.40 -36.00
N LYS A 199 10.11 -18.56 -37.03
CA LYS A 199 9.73 -17.13 -36.97
C LYS A 199 8.22 -16.93 -36.82
N LYS A 200 7.40 -17.71 -37.55
CA LYS A 200 5.94 -17.67 -37.40
C LYS A 200 5.50 -18.05 -35.98
N SER A 201 6.10 -19.10 -35.40
CA SER A 201 5.85 -19.50 -34.01
C SER A 201 6.27 -18.44 -32.99
N THR A 202 7.42 -17.79 -33.21
CA THR A 202 7.91 -16.71 -32.34
C THR A 202 7.01 -15.47 -32.41
N LEU A 203 6.56 -15.09 -33.61
CA LEU A 203 5.65 -13.97 -33.83
C LEU A 203 4.29 -14.23 -33.18
N GLN A 204 3.75 -15.44 -33.33
CA GLN A 204 2.51 -15.85 -32.68
C GLN A 204 2.64 -15.79 -31.15
N PHE A 205 3.75 -16.23 -30.58
CA PHE A 205 4.00 -16.12 -29.13
C PHE A 205 4.07 -14.67 -28.65
N LEU A 206 4.70 -13.77 -29.41
CA LEU A 206 4.73 -12.33 -29.10
C LEU A 206 3.33 -11.72 -29.13
N GLN A 207 2.52 -12.09 -30.12
CA GLN A 207 1.14 -11.63 -30.26
C GLN A 207 0.25 -12.17 -29.14
N GLU A 208 0.37 -13.45 -28.80
CA GLU A 208 -0.32 -14.10 -27.69
C GLU A 208 0.05 -13.46 -26.35
N ARG A 209 1.33 -13.14 -26.15
CA ARG A 209 1.82 -12.44 -24.95
C ARG A 209 1.22 -11.04 -24.84
N HIS A 210 1.22 -10.28 -25.94
CA HIS A 210 0.61 -8.95 -25.97
C HIS A 210 -0.90 -9.02 -25.72
N LYS A 211 -1.59 -10.01 -26.30
CA LYS A 211 -3.02 -10.25 -26.06
C LYS A 211 -3.30 -10.53 -24.59
N LYS A 212 -2.53 -11.42 -23.96
CA LYS A 212 -2.67 -11.73 -22.53
C LYS A 212 -2.37 -10.52 -21.63
N GLU A 213 -1.43 -9.67 -22.01
CA GLU A 213 -1.15 -8.42 -21.31
C GLU A 213 -2.36 -7.48 -21.37
N MET A 214 -2.96 -7.31 -22.55
CA MET A 214 -4.17 -6.50 -22.73
C MET A 214 -5.35 -7.06 -21.92
N GLU A 215 -5.59 -8.38 -21.98
CA GLU A 215 -6.65 -9.04 -21.20
C GLU A 215 -6.45 -8.87 -19.69
N PHE A 216 -5.19 -8.91 -19.24
CA PHE A 216 -4.87 -8.68 -17.84
C PHE A 216 -5.16 -7.24 -17.43
N GLN A 217 -4.76 -6.26 -18.25
CA GLN A 217 -5.05 -4.84 -18.01
C GLN A 217 -6.56 -4.55 -18.01
N GLU A 218 -7.30 -5.12 -18.96
CA GLU A 218 -8.76 -5.01 -19.01
C GLU A 218 -9.41 -5.60 -17.76
N LYS A 219 -8.94 -6.76 -17.30
CA LYS A 219 -9.44 -7.38 -16.07
C LYS A 219 -9.12 -6.54 -14.83
N GLN A 220 -7.96 -5.90 -14.77
CA GLN A 220 -7.62 -4.95 -13.70
C GLN A 220 -8.55 -3.74 -13.74
N PHE A 221 -8.74 -3.13 -14.92
CA PHE A 221 -9.62 -1.98 -15.09
C PHE A 221 -11.04 -2.31 -14.66
N ARG A 222 -11.57 -3.48 -15.05
CA ARG A 222 -12.91 -3.92 -14.66
C ARG A 222 -13.06 -4.15 -13.15
N LEU A 223 -12.02 -4.62 -12.48
CA LEU A 223 -12.03 -4.78 -11.02
C LEU A 223 -12.02 -3.42 -10.32
N GLU A 224 -11.22 -2.48 -10.82
CA GLU A 224 -11.17 -1.12 -10.28
C GLU A 224 -12.49 -0.38 -10.51
N GLU A 225 -13.07 -0.48 -11.69
CA GLU A 225 -14.39 0.07 -12.00
C GLU A 225 -15.47 -0.48 -11.05
N ARG A 226 -15.48 -1.80 -10.81
CA ARG A 226 -16.41 -2.42 -9.86
C ARG A 226 -16.17 -1.95 -8.42
N ARG A 227 -14.91 -1.72 -8.04
CA ARG A 227 -14.57 -1.19 -6.72
C ARG A 227 -15.10 0.23 -6.55
N ILE A 228 -14.90 1.09 -7.53
CA ILE A 228 -15.40 2.47 -7.55
C ILE A 228 -16.93 2.47 -7.41
N GLN A 229 -17.64 1.62 -8.16
CA GLN A 229 -19.10 1.51 -8.08
C GLN A 229 -19.60 1.14 -6.68
N LEU A 230 -18.94 0.19 -6.01
CA LEU A 230 -19.30 -0.19 -4.64
C LEU A 230 -19.03 0.93 -3.64
N GLU A 231 -17.97 1.71 -3.85
CA GLU A 231 -17.64 2.86 -3.01
C GLU A 231 -18.65 4.00 -3.20
N GLU A 232 -19.04 4.30 -4.44
CA GLU A 232 -20.11 5.25 -4.75
C GLU A 232 -21.45 4.84 -4.15
N GLU A 233 -21.80 3.55 -4.25
CA GLU A 233 -23.04 3.03 -3.66
C GLU A 233 -23.02 3.14 -2.13
N LYS A 234 -21.89 2.82 -1.49
CA LYS A 234 -21.71 2.98 -0.05
C LYS A 234 -21.90 4.44 0.37
N PHE A 235 -21.25 5.37 -0.34
CA PHE A 235 -21.40 6.80 -0.07
C PHE A 235 -22.85 7.27 -0.25
N ARG A 236 -23.54 6.76 -1.27
CA ARG A 236 -24.95 7.06 -1.53
C ARG A 236 -25.86 6.56 -0.41
N ILE A 237 -25.59 5.37 0.13
CA ILE A 237 -26.35 4.81 1.27
C ILE A 237 -26.10 5.63 2.53
N GLU A 238 -24.84 5.93 2.84
CA GLU A 238 -24.46 6.73 4.02
C GLU A 238 -25.10 8.13 3.96
N LYS A 239 -25.08 8.77 2.79
CA LYS A 239 -25.73 10.06 2.58
C LYS A 239 -27.23 10.00 2.87
N LYS A 240 -27.92 8.99 2.33
CA LYS A 240 -29.35 8.78 2.59
C LYS A 240 -29.65 8.51 4.06
N GLU A 241 -28.83 7.71 4.72
CA GLU A 241 -28.98 7.43 6.15
C GLU A 241 -28.88 8.72 6.98
N ARG A 242 -27.91 9.58 6.66
CA ARG A 242 -27.76 10.89 7.30
C ARG A 242 -28.96 11.80 7.07
N GLU A 243 -29.46 11.85 5.85
CA GLU A 243 -30.63 12.65 5.49
C GLU A 243 -31.87 12.18 6.25
N VAL A 244 -32.15 10.87 6.27
CA VAL A 244 -33.28 10.30 7.01
C VAL A 244 -33.16 10.57 8.51
N ARG A 245 -31.95 10.48 9.07
CA ARG A 245 -31.72 10.76 10.49
C ARG A 245 -32.02 12.22 10.84
N LEU A 246 -31.57 13.15 10.00
CA LEU A 246 -31.84 14.58 10.19
C LEU A 246 -33.33 14.90 10.05
N GLU A 247 -34.00 14.30 9.07
CA GLU A 247 -35.44 14.48 8.85
C GLU A 247 -36.25 14.05 10.08
N LEU A 248 -35.91 12.89 10.68
CA LEU A 248 -36.54 12.42 11.91
C LEU A 248 -36.30 13.36 13.09
N GLU A 249 -35.09 13.90 13.25
CA GLU A 249 -34.78 14.86 14.30
C GLU A 249 -35.58 16.17 14.12
N ILE A 250 -35.72 16.64 12.88
CA ILE A 250 -36.51 17.83 12.54
C ILE A 250 -37.98 17.61 12.90
N GLU A 251 -38.57 16.47 12.49
CA GLU A 251 -39.97 16.20 12.79
C GLU A 251 -40.22 16.00 14.29
N GLU A 252 -39.29 15.37 15.02
CA GLU A 252 -39.39 15.25 16.48
C GLU A 252 -39.37 16.63 17.16
N ARG A 253 -38.45 17.52 16.75
CA ARG A 253 -38.42 18.90 17.29
C ARG A 253 -39.70 19.64 16.94
N ARG A 254 -40.22 19.48 15.73
CA ARG A 254 -41.46 20.11 15.28
C ARG A 254 -42.66 19.68 16.13
N GLN A 255 -42.78 18.38 16.43
CA GLN A 255 -43.82 17.85 17.31
C GLN A 255 -43.70 18.41 18.73
N LYS A 256 -42.48 18.45 19.29
CA LYS A 256 -42.24 19.05 20.62
C LYS A 256 -42.65 20.51 20.68
N ILE A 257 -42.30 21.30 19.66
CA ILE A 257 -42.69 22.71 19.55
C ILE A 257 -44.22 22.83 19.47
N ALA A 258 -44.88 22.01 18.67
CA ALA A 258 -46.34 22.03 18.53
C ALA A 258 -47.05 21.73 19.86
N VAL A 259 -46.60 20.69 20.60
CA VAL A 259 -47.16 20.35 21.92
C VAL A 259 -46.89 21.47 22.92
N SER A 260 -45.70 22.05 22.92
CA SER A 260 -45.37 23.19 23.79
C SER A 260 -46.29 24.38 23.51
N LYS A 261 -46.55 24.67 22.23
CA LYS A 261 -47.44 25.76 21.81
C LYS A 261 -48.87 25.53 22.28
N GLN A 262 -49.41 24.31 22.13
CA GLN A 262 -50.74 23.95 22.63
C GLN A 262 -50.85 24.12 24.15
N LYS A 263 -49.83 23.68 24.90
CA LYS A 263 -49.78 23.88 26.36
C LYS A 263 -49.81 25.35 26.73
N GLN A 264 -49.06 26.17 26.01
CA GLN A 264 -48.98 27.61 26.26
C GLN A 264 -50.31 28.32 25.95
N GLU A 265 -50.98 27.93 24.86
CA GLU A 265 -52.32 28.42 24.52
C GLU A 265 -53.36 28.07 25.58
N ILE A 266 -53.35 26.83 26.11
CA ILE A 266 -54.24 26.42 27.20
C ILE A 266 -53.98 27.26 28.45
N LEU A 267 -52.70 27.46 28.82
CA LEU A 267 -52.33 28.30 29.96
C LEU A 267 -52.83 29.74 29.79
N GLU A 268 -52.72 30.29 28.58
CA GLU A 268 -53.20 31.63 28.26
C GLU A 268 -54.72 31.74 28.41
N ILE A 269 -55.48 30.77 27.90
CA ILE A 269 -56.95 30.72 28.05
C ILE A 269 -57.34 30.63 29.53
N LEU A 270 -56.68 29.77 30.31
CA LEU A 270 -56.94 29.64 31.75
C LEU A 270 -56.64 30.95 32.49
N LEU A 271 -55.57 31.65 32.11
CA LEU A 271 -55.21 32.93 32.69
C LEU A 271 -56.25 34.01 32.38
N GLN A 272 -56.79 34.03 31.16
CA GLN A 272 -57.86 34.95 30.76
C GLN A 272 -59.18 34.68 31.50
N LEU A 273 -59.49 33.41 31.81
CA LEU A 273 -60.66 33.02 32.60
C LEU A 273 -60.56 33.49 34.06
N ILE A 274 -59.36 33.48 34.64
CA ILE A 274 -59.13 33.95 36.02
C ILE A 274 -59.18 35.48 36.11
N HIS A 275 -58.77 36.20 35.05
CA HIS A 275 -58.71 37.66 35.04
C HIS A 275 -59.95 38.35 34.44
N LYS A 276 -61.01 37.60 34.06
CA LYS A 276 -62.31 38.20 33.69
C LYS A 276 -63.10 38.52 34.97
N PRO A 277 -63.31 39.81 35.32
CA PRO A 277 -64.16 40.22 36.44
C PRO A 277 -65.65 40.00 36.15
#